data_AF-A0A7S2VSE1-F1
#
_entry.id   AF-A0A7S2VSE1-F1
#
_cell.length_a   1.000
_cell.length_b   1.000
_cell.length_c   1.000
_cell.angle_alpha   90.00
_cell.angle_beta   90.00
_cell.angle_gamma   90.00
#
_symmetry.space_group_name_H-M   'P 1'
#
loop_
_entity.id
_entity.type
_entity.pdbx_description
1 polymer ?
#
loop_
_entity_poly.entity_id
_entity_poly.type
_entity_poly.pdbx_seq_one_letter_code
_entity_poly.pdbx_strand_id
1 'polypeptide(L)'
;KAGAAADGSATACPLFFPMYVVPATDMLSMKELRPHEQLSAEGVLEDFDPHAGVAVFVTHQWTSRNHPDPDFQQFEVLQEVARRASERTLIIEKEPSGAILEGLAVDKQSSELYGFGAEYHIWYDFFAVPQLGLRQSTASVAALDGMPSGDFSKAVMSIPGYVERSKFFVVLAPDVSHSDTPDHVVGYASWKSRGWCRLEHMARVLSAGRAPILVATRGDMLSQVGSKDYLLDPIGEGVFAEDDDRAMVAPLVTRLLDRKLGD
;
A
#
# COMPACT_ATOMS: atom_id res chain seq x y z
N LYS A 1 -5.93 9.35 31.56
CA LYS A 1 -6.93 10.23 30.94
C LYS A 1 -7.42 9.52 29.70
N ALA A 2 -8.72 9.22 29.63
CA ALA A 2 -9.32 8.52 28.50
C ALA A 2 -9.17 9.37 27.23
N GLY A 3 -8.45 8.84 26.24
CA GLY A 3 -8.35 9.47 24.93
C GLY A 3 -9.70 9.36 24.23
N ALA A 4 -10.23 10.49 23.78
CA ALA A 4 -11.36 10.51 22.87
C ALA A 4 -10.98 9.69 21.63
N ALA A 5 -11.83 8.73 21.26
CA ALA A 5 -11.74 8.07 19.98
C ALA A 5 -11.82 9.17 18.91
N ALA A 6 -10.73 9.35 18.17
CA ALA A 6 -10.74 10.18 16.98
C ALA A 6 -11.84 9.63 16.04
N ASP A 7 -12.70 10.52 15.57
CA ASP A 7 -13.60 10.26 14.46
C ASP A 7 -12.79 9.62 13.32
N GLY A 8 -13.12 8.38 12.97
CA GLY A 8 -12.38 7.56 12.01
C GLY A 8 -12.43 8.06 10.56
N SER A 9 -13.01 9.24 10.31
CA SER A 9 -13.07 9.88 8.99
C SER A 9 -11.90 10.82 8.69
N ALA A 10 -11.21 11.36 9.70
CA ALA A 10 -10.18 12.38 9.51
C ALA A 10 -8.76 11.77 9.55
N THR A 11 -8.09 11.71 8.40
CA THR A 11 -6.65 11.42 8.30
C THR A 11 -5.84 12.66 8.66
N ALA A 12 -4.73 12.51 9.38
CA ALA A 12 -3.79 13.61 9.62
C ALA A 12 -3.10 14.08 8.33
N CYS A 13 -2.87 13.17 7.38
CA CYS A 13 -2.41 13.53 6.04
C CYS A 13 -3.59 13.95 5.15
N PRO A 14 -3.49 15.05 4.39
CA PRO A 14 -4.57 15.53 3.55
C PRO A 14 -4.88 14.55 2.40
N LEU A 15 -6.16 14.40 2.10
CA LEU A 15 -6.64 13.72 0.89
C LEU A 15 -7.00 14.78 -0.15
N PHE A 16 -6.21 14.85 -1.22
CA PHE A 16 -6.46 15.70 -2.39
C PHE A 16 -7.33 15.01 -3.45
N PHE A 17 -7.52 13.70 -3.34
CA PHE A 17 -8.37 12.87 -4.19
C PHE A 17 -9.08 11.80 -3.33
N PRO A 18 -10.28 11.33 -3.73
CA PRO A 18 -10.97 10.26 -3.01
C PRO A 18 -10.15 8.97 -2.95
N MET A 19 -10.31 8.23 -1.86
CA MET A 19 -9.62 6.95 -1.70
C MET A 19 -10.43 5.86 -2.39
N TYR A 20 -10.11 5.58 -3.64
CA TYR A 20 -10.77 4.51 -4.36
C TYR A 20 -10.23 3.12 -3.98
N VAL A 21 -11.13 2.16 -3.85
CA VAL A 21 -10.84 0.78 -3.43
C VAL A 21 -11.69 -0.21 -4.21
N VAL A 22 -11.31 -1.48 -4.15
CA VAL A 22 -12.06 -2.61 -4.71
C VAL A 22 -12.49 -3.55 -3.57
N PRO A 23 -13.76 -3.95 -3.47
CA PRO A 23 -14.18 -4.97 -2.52
C PRO A 23 -13.41 -6.28 -2.69
N ALA A 24 -13.07 -6.95 -1.59
CA ALA A 24 -12.34 -8.22 -1.65
C ALA A 24 -13.04 -9.29 -2.51
N THR A 25 -14.37 -9.31 -2.51
CA THR A 25 -15.19 -10.21 -3.32
C THR A 25 -14.94 -10.02 -4.81
N ASP A 26 -14.89 -8.78 -5.28
CA ASP A 26 -14.64 -8.46 -6.69
C ASP A 26 -13.18 -8.72 -7.05
N MET A 27 -12.25 -8.36 -6.16
CA MET A 27 -10.83 -8.63 -6.30
C MET A 27 -10.53 -10.13 -6.49
N LEU A 28 -11.22 -11.01 -5.75
CA LEU A 28 -11.07 -12.48 -5.86
C LEU A 28 -11.57 -13.02 -7.21
N SER A 29 -12.44 -12.29 -7.91
CA SER A 29 -12.96 -12.68 -9.22
C SER A 29 -12.08 -12.23 -10.39
N MET A 30 -11.17 -11.28 -10.16
CA MET A 30 -10.31 -10.72 -11.21
C MET A 30 -9.39 -11.77 -11.81
N LYS A 31 -9.18 -11.68 -13.13
CA LYS A 31 -8.25 -12.53 -13.91
C LYS A 31 -7.12 -11.75 -14.57
N GLU A 32 -7.20 -10.44 -14.50
CA GLU A 32 -6.22 -9.49 -14.97
C GLU A 32 -6.37 -8.21 -14.16
N LEU A 33 -5.27 -7.46 -14.02
CA LEU A 33 -5.29 -6.13 -13.45
C LEU A 33 -5.76 -5.16 -14.52
N ARG A 34 -6.68 -4.28 -14.14
CA ARG A 34 -7.28 -3.29 -15.04
C ARG A 34 -7.08 -1.90 -14.44
N PRO A 35 -6.84 -0.87 -15.27
CA PRO A 35 -6.59 0.46 -14.79
C PRO A 35 -7.85 1.08 -14.16
N HIS A 36 -7.63 2.13 -13.38
CA HIS A 36 -8.68 2.88 -12.68
C HIS A 36 -9.90 3.21 -13.54
N GLU A 37 -9.69 3.74 -14.75
CA GLU A 37 -10.77 4.19 -15.63
C GLU A 37 -11.70 3.05 -16.05
N GLN A 38 -11.12 1.85 -16.26
CA GLN A 38 -11.89 0.68 -16.66
C GLN A 38 -12.72 0.16 -15.49
N LEU A 39 -12.11 -0.03 -14.31
CA LEU A 39 -12.86 -0.51 -13.13
C LEU A 39 -13.93 0.51 -12.68
N SER A 40 -13.65 1.80 -12.81
CA SER A 40 -14.63 2.87 -12.56
C SER A 40 -15.81 2.79 -13.53
N ALA A 41 -15.56 2.61 -14.84
CA ALA A 41 -16.62 2.50 -15.85
C ALA A 41 -17.47 1.23 -15.68
N GLU A 42 -16.88 0.15 -15.16
CA GLU A 42 -17.56 -1.11 -14.86
C GLU A 42 -18.30 -1.10 -13.51
N GLY A 43 -18.12 -0.05 -12.69
CA GLY A 43 -18.73 0.06 -11.36
C GLY A 43 -18.12 -0.85 -10.30
N VAL A 44 -16.90 -1.36 -10.52
CA VAL A 44 -16.15 -2.21 -9.58
C VAL A 44 -15.38 -1.37 -8.55
N LEU A 45 -15.05 -0.14 -8.92
CA LEU A 45 -14.27 0.77 -8.08
C LEU A 45 -15.19 1.64 -7.22
N GLU A 46 -14.92 1.69 -5.91
CA GLU A 46 -15.75 2.40 -4.92
C GLU A 46 -14.94 3.47 -4.19
N ASP A 47 -15.58 4.59 -3.81
CA ASP A 47 -14.99 5.53 -2.86
C ASP A 47 -15.08 4.91 -1.46
N PHE A 48 -13.94 4.79 -0.78
CA PHE A 48 -13.87 4.07 0.48
C PHE A 48 -14.68 4.77 1.56
N ASP A 49 -15.67 4.05 2.10
CA ASP A 49 -16.41 4.42 3.30
C ASP A 49 -15.86 3.67 4.54
N PRO A 50 -15.29 4.37 5.54
CA PRO A 50 -14.79 3.75 6.77
C PRO A 50 -15.87 3.07 7.61
N HIS A 51 -17.15 3.36 7.34
CA HIS A 51 -18.29 2.70 7.98
C HIS A 51 -18.68 1.38 7.30
N ALA A 52 -18.29 1.18 6.04
CA ALA A 52 -18.61 -0.01 5.25
C ALA A 52 -17.57 -1.14 5.40
N GLY A 53 -16.48 -0.92 6.13
CA GLY A 53 -15.48 -1.94 6.36
C GLY A 53 -14.11 -1.37 6.63
N VAL A 54 -13.08 -2.16 6.32
CA VAL A 54 -11.68 -1.77 6.54
C VAL A 54 -10.91 -1.75 5.22
N ALA A 55 -10.00 -0.79 5.06
CA ALA A 55 -9.08 -0.76 3.93
C ALA A 55 -7.79 -1.54 4.22
N VAL A 56 -7.35 -2.29 3.22
CA VAL A 56 -6.03 -2.92 3.11
C VAL A 56 -5.22 -2.13 2.09
N PHE A 57 -4.19 -1.43 2.54
CA PHE A 57 -3.23 -0.80 1.65
C PHE A 57 -2.24 -1.84 1.15
N VAL A 58 -2.24 -2.11 -0.16
CA VAL A 58 -1.28 -3.01 -0.79
C VAL A 58 -0.21 -2.18 -1.47
N THR A 59 1.02 -2.28 -0.97
CA THR A 59 2.22 -1.75 -1.62
C THR A 59 2.94 -2.88 -2.33
N HIS A 60 3.43 -2.62 -3.53
CA HIS A 60 4.10 -3.62 -4.37
C HIS A 60 5.12 -2.92 -5.28
N GLN A 61 5.96 -3.73 -5.94
CA GLN A 61 6.85 -3.24 -6.98
C GLN A 61 6.30 -3.68 -8.34
N TRP A 62 6.25 -2.75 -9.30
CA TRP A 62 5.92 -3.07 -10.68
C TRP A 62 6.93 -4.06 -11.28
N THR A 63 6.43 -5.10 -11.95
CA THR A 63 7.23 -6.15 -12.60
C THR A 63 7.39 -5.93 -14.10
N SER A 64 6.83 -4.85 -14.65
CA SER A 64 7.12 -4.35 -15.98
C SER A 64 7.12 -2.82 -15.99
N ARG A 65 7.70 -2.22 -17.03
CA ARG A 65 7.68 -0.76 -17.26
C ARG A 65 6.27 -0.20 -17.49
N ASN A 66 5.39 -0.99 -18.11
CA ASN A 66 4.09 -0.49 -18.57
C ASN A 66 2.90 -1.09 -17.81
N HIS A 67 3.14 -2.08 -16.95
CA HIS A 67 2.09 -2.75 -16.21
C HIS A 67 2.64 -3.24 -14.86
N PRO A 68 1.88 -3.11 -13.76
CA PRO A 68 2.35 -3.49 -12.43
C PRO A 68 2.64 -4.99 -12.29
N ASP A 69 1.83 -5.83 -12.94
CA ASP A 69 1.90 -7.28 -12.85
C ASP A 69 1.30 -7.96 -14.10
N PRO A 70 1.98 -7.90 -15.26
CA PRO A 70 1.40 -8.31 -16.55
C PRO A 70 1.09 -9.82 -16.61
N ASP A 71 1.84 -10.62 -15.85
CA ASP A 71 1.66 -12.06 -15.77
C ASP A 71 0.78 -12.48 -14.58
N PHE A 72 0.22 -11.50 -13.85
CA PHE A 72 -0.70 -11.69 -12.71
C PHE A 72 -0.12 -12.51 -11.54
N GLN A 73 1.21 -12.64 -11.47
CA GLN A 73 1.91 -13.51 -10.52
C GLN A 73 1.89 -12.94 -9.10
N GLN A 74 2.03 -11.63 -8.95
CA GLN A 74 1.92 -10.99 -7.64
C GLN A 74 0.48 -10.97 -7.16
N PHE A 75 -0.45 -10.63 -8.05
CA PHE A 75 -1.86 -10.49 -7.71
C PHE A 75 -2.51 -11.84 -7.37
N GLU A 76 -2.07 -12.95 -7.99
CA GLU A 76 -2.50 -14.30 -7.60
C GLU A 76 -2.07 -14.63 -6.16
N VAL A 77 -0.87 -14.23 -5.74
CA VAL A 77 -0.44 -14.36 -4.34
C VAL A 77 -1.36 -13.56 -3.41
N LEU A 78 -1.72 -12.33 -3.78
CA LEU A 78 -2.67 -11.52 -3.01
C LEU A 78 -4.07 -12.17 -2.94
N GLN A 79 -4.55 -12.75 -4.05
CA GLN A 79 -5.81 -13.50 -4.11
C GLN A 79 -5.80 -14.68 -3.14
N GLU A 80 -4.71 -15.44 -3.09
CA GLU A 80 -4.58 -16.57 -2.18
C GLU A 80 -4.52 -16.11 -0.71
N VAL A 81 -3.82 -15.01 -0.40
CA VAL A 81 -3.83 -14.38 0.94
C VAL A 81 -5.24 -14.00 1.34
N ALA A 82 -5.97 -13.30 0.47
CA ALA A 82 -7.34 -12.84 0.71
C ALA A 82 -8.30 -14.03 0.90
N ARG A 83 -8.19 -15.07 0.06
CA ARG A 83 -8.99 -16.29 0.18
C ARG A 83 -8.78 -16.97 1.54
N ARG A 84 -7.52 -17.15 1.95
CA ARG A 84 -7.19 -17.75 3.24
C ARG A 84 -7.55 -16.87 4.44
N ALA A 85 -7.50 -15.56 4.29
CA ALA A 85 -7.99 -14.62 5.29
C ALA A 85 -9.50 -14.83 5.52
N SER A 86 -10.28 -14.87 4.43
CA SER A 86 -11.73 -15.12 4.45
C SER A 86 -12.09 -16.50 5.01
N GLU A 87 -11.29 -17.52 4.70
CA GLU A 87 -11.43 -18.88 5.25
C GLU A 87 -10.90 -19.03 6.68
N ARG A 88 -10.29 -17.99 7.26
CA ARG A 88 -9.65 -18.00 8.59
C ARG A 88 -8.51 -19.02 8.71
N THR A 89 -7.87 -19.34 7.60
CA THR A 89 -6.72 -20.26 7.49
C THR A 89 -5.39 -19.55 7.25
N LEU A 90 -5.40 -18.23 7.06
CA LEU A 90 -4.19 -17.42 6.87
C LEU A 90 -3.36 -17.38 8.16
N ILE A 91 -2.08 -17.69 8.02
CA ILE A 91 -1.10 -17.65 9.12
C ILE A 91 -0.43 -16.28 9.13
N ILE A 92 -0.37 -15.63 10.30
CA ILE A 92 0.44 -14.43 10.50
C ILE A 92 1.61 -14.78 11.41
N GLU A 93 2.80 -14.79 10.85
CA GLU A 93 4.06 -15.03 11.55
C GLU A 93 4.58 -13.72 12.14
N LYS A 94 4.74 -13.67 13.47
CA LYS A 94 5.30 -12.48 14.13
C LYS A 94 6.80 -12.38 13.86
N GLU A 95 7.29 -11.15 13.88
CA GLU A 95 8.72 -10.86 13.76
C GLU A 95 9.49 -11.59 14.88
N PRO A 96 10.46 -12.47 14.54
CA PRO A 96 11.12 -13.31 15.53
C PRO A 96 12.07 -12.57 16.47
N SER A 97 12.66 -11.42 16.09
CA SER A 97 13.76 -10.81 16.83
C SER A 97 13.40 -10.41 18.25
N GLY A 98 12.17 -9.96 18.50
CA GLY A 98 11.66 -9.72 19.85
C GLY A 98 11.60 -11.00 20.68
N ALA A 99 11.01 -12.07 20.12
CA ALA A 99 10.88 -13.36 20.80
C ALA A 99 12.24 -14.03 21.03
N ILE A 100 13.16 -13.98 20.06
CA ILE A 100 14.51 -14.54 20.15
C ILE A 100 15.33 -13.82 21.22
N LEU A 101 15.28 -12.48 21.25
CA LEU A 101 16.01 -11.69 22.26
C LEU A 101 15.49 -11.95 23.68
N GLU A 102 14.20 -12.25 23.82
CA GLU A 102 13.54 -12.56 25.10
C GLU A 102 13.55 -14.06 25.45
N GLY A 103 14.08 -14.93 24.58
CA GLY A 103 14.09 -16.38 24.77
C GLY A 103 12.71 -17.05 24.71
N LEU A 104 11.75 -16.41 24.05
CA LEU A 104 10.37 -16.86 23.88
C LEU A 104 10.19 -17.60 22.53
N ALA A 105 9.21 -18.50 22.48
CA ALA A 105 8.81 -19.12 21.22
C ALA A 105 8.19 -18.06 20.27
N VAL A 106 8.49 -18.15 18.97
CA VAL A 106 7.84 -17.31 17.95
C VAL A 106 6.36 -17.68 17.88
N ASP A 107 5.51 -16.75 18.31
CA ASP A 107 4.07 -16.92 18.37
C ASP A 107 3.47 -16.80 16.95
N LYS A 108 2.86 -17.89 16.47
CA LYS A 108 2.10 -17.92 15.21
C LYS A 108 0.64 -17.68 15.55
N GLN A 109 0.10 -16.56 15.09
CA GLN A 109 -1.30 -16.19 15.38
C GLN A 109 -2.18 -16.37 14.14
N SER A 110 -3.44 -16.78 14.38
CA SER A 110 -4.45 -16.84 13.33
C SER A 110 -4.85 -15.43 12.89
N SER A 111 -5.20 -15.27 11.61
CA SER A 111 -5.68 -14.01 11.04
C SER A 111 -6.94 -13.44 11.72
N GLU A 112 -7.73 -14.26 12.42
CA GLU A 112 -8.88 -13.84 13.22
C GLU A 112 -8.51 -12.77 14.26
N LEU A 113 -7.32 -12.87 14.87
CA LEU A 113 -6.83 -11.93 15.89
C LEU A 113 -6.54 -10.53 15.33
N TYR A 114 -6.35 -10.42 14.02
CA TYR A 114 -6.08 -9.14 13.34
C TYR A 114 -7.34 -8.50 12.75
N GLY A 115 -8.46 -9.24 12.68
CA GLY A 115 -9.72 -8.77 12.12
C GLY A 115 -9.84 -8.94 10.60
N PHE A 116 -9.10 -9.90 10.02
CA PHE A 116 -9.12 -10.24 8.58
C PHE A 116 -10.38 -10.99 8.10
N GLY A 117 -11.46 -10.99 8.89
CA GLY A 117 -12.75 -11.63 8.56
C GLY A 117 -13.95 -10.68 8.55
N ALA A 118 -13.70 -9.36 8.55
CA ALA A 118 -14.71 -8.31 8.31
C ALA A 118 -14.81 -7.99 6.80
N GLU A 119 -15.79 -7.22 6.37
CA GLU A 119 -15.79 -6.66 5.01
C GLU A 119 -14.53 -5.78 4.83
N TYR A 120 -13.66 -6.16 3.88
CA TYR A 120 -12.43 -5.45 3.58
C TYR A 120 -12.33 -5.07 2.12
N HIS A 121 -11.66 -3.94 1.88
CA HIS A 121 -11.50 -3.33 0.58
C HIS A 121 -10.01 -3.16 0.31
N ILE A 122 -9.61 -3.38 -0.94
CA ILE A 122 -8.23 -3.35 -1.36
C ILE A 122 -7.94 -2.01 -2.02
N TRP A 123 -6.95 -1.31 -1.48
CA TRP A 123 -6.31 -0.20 -2.17
C TRP A 123 -5.06 -0.75 -2.86
N TYR A 124 -4.97 -0.56 -4.18
CA TYR A 124 -3.83 -0.95 -5.02
C TYR A 124 -3.63 0.17 -6.05
N ASP A 125 -2.42 0.70 -6.14
CA ASP A 125 -2.10 1.92 -6.89
C ASP A 125 -2.67 1.94 -8.32
N PHE A 126 -2.52 0.86 -9.08
CA PHE A 126 -2.88 0.80 -10.51
C PHE A 126 -4.37 1.03 -10.80
N PHE A 127 -5.26 0.55 -9.92
CA PHE A 127 -6.69 0.79 -10.07
C PHE A 127 -7.23 1.85 -9.12
N ALA A 128 -6.54 2.17 -8.03
CA ALA A 128 -6.97 3.20 -7.10
C ALA A 128 -6.58 4.62 -7.58
N VAL A 129 -5.56 4.73 -8.43
CA VAL A 129 -5.04 5.98 -8.97
C VAL A 129 -5.37 6.09 -10.47
N PRO A 130 -5.95 7.21 -10.94
CA PRO A 130 -6.19 7.46 -12.37
C PRO A 130 -4.90 7.34 -13.21
N GLN A 131 -4.90 6.64 -14.33
CA GLN A 131 -3.68 6.39 -15.10
C GLN A 131 -3.43 7.50 -16.15
N LEU A 132 -2.19 8.01 -16.22
CA LEU A 132 -1.77 9.02 -17.20
C LEU A 132 -1.77 8.43 -18.62
N GLY A 133 -2.93 8.43 -19.29
CA GLY A 133 -3.01 7.99 -20.69
C GLY A 133 -4.38 7.57 -21.21
N LEU A 134 -5.36 7.28 -20.34
CA LEU A 134 -6.68 6.81 -20.79
C LEU A 134 -7.74 7.92 -20.87
N ARG A 135 -7.59 9.01 -20.08
CA ARG A 135 -8.40 10.23 -20.20
C ARG A 135 -7.63 11.47 -19.74
N GLN A 136 -6.81 12.04 -20.61
CA GLN A 136 -6.62 13.49 -20.78
C GLN A 136 -5.46 13.75 -21.76
N SER A 137 -5.82 13.85 -23.05
CA SER A 137 -5.28 14.97 -23.82
C SER A 137 -5.82 16.25 -23.14
N THR A 138 -4.97 17.26 -22.97
CA THR A 138 -5.18 18.51 -22.24
C THR A 138 -4.82 18.47 -20.74
N ALA A 139 -3.52 18.58 -20.44
CA ALA A 139 -2.97 19.74 -19.73
C ALA A 139 -1.50 19.48 -19.34
N SER A 140 -0.58 19.90 -20.20
CA SER A 140 0.63 20.53 -19.67
C SER A 140 0.19 21.87 -19.08
N VAL A 141 0.31 22.03 -17.78
CA VAL A 141 0.43 23.36 -17.18
C VAL A 141 1.12 23.22 -15.83
N ALA A 142 2.25 23.90 -15.72
CA ALA A 142 2.94 24.16 -14.47
C ALA A 142 1.94 24.59 -13.39
N ALA A 143 2.11 24.02 -12.20
CA ALA A 143 1.38 24.40 -11.00
C ALA A 143 1.56 25.91 -10.75
N LEU A 144 0.49 26.68 -10.97
CA LEU A 144 0.31 27.96 -10.29
C LEU A 144 -0.09 27.61 -8.85
N ASP A 145 0.62 28.17 -7.87
CA ASP A 145 0.37 28.09 -6.43
C ASP A 145 0.66 26.75 -5.70
N GLY A 146 1.45 25.85 -6.29
CA GLY A 146 1.96 24.67 -5.56
C GLY A 146 0.90 23.63 -5.17
N MET A 147 -0.30 23.72 -5.72
CA MET A 147 -1.35 22.69 -5.63
C MET A 147 -1.16 21.61 -6.73
N PRO A 148 -1.43 20.33 -6.44
CA PRO A 148 -1.35 19.27 -7.46
C PRO A 148 -2.41 19.50 -8.54
N SER A 149 -1.97 19.64 -9.79
CA SER A 149 -2.85 19.78 -10.96
C SER A 149 -3.15 18.41 -11.58
N GLY A 150 -4.42 18.10 -11.81
CA GLY A 150 -4.88 16.83 -12.37
C GLY A 150 -5.11 15.73 -11.33
N ASP A 151 -6.02 14.81 -11.64
CA ASP A 151 -6.49 13.80 -10.68
C ASP A 151 -5.41 12.78 -10.31
N PHE A 152 -4.55 12.39 -11.26
CA PHE A 152 -3.37 11.56 -10.98
C PHE A 152 -2.47 12.21 -9.92
N SER A 153 -2.07 13.46 -10.11
CA SER A 153 -1.18 14.16 -9.18
C SER A 153 -1.80 14.30 -7.80
N LYS A 154 -3.10 14.62 -7.74
CA LYS A 154 -3.84 14.68 -6.47
C LYS A 154 -3.89 13.32 -5.77
N ALA A 155 -4.15 12.24 -6.52
CA ALA A 155 -4.19 10.88 -5.98
C ALA A 155 -2.82 10.44 -5.44
N VAL A 156 -1.74 10.68 -6.18
CA VAL A 156 -0.36 10.40 -5.74
C VAL A 156 -0.02 11.18 -4.46
N MET A 157 -0.35 12.47 -4.41
CA MET A 157 -0.10 13.30 -3.22
C MET A 157 -0.96 12.92 -2.00
N SER A 158 -2.00 12.08 -2.20
CA SER A 158 -2.88 11.58 -1.14
C SER A 158 -2.44 10.23 -0.59
N ILE A 159 -1.45 9.56 -1.20
CA ILE A 159 -0.96 8.23 -0.78
C ILE A 159 -0.67 8.14 0.72
N PRO A 160 0.03 9.10 1.37
CA PRO A 160 0.26 9.02 2.81
C PRO A 160 -1.04 9.02 3.63
N GLY A 161 -2.07 9.74 3.19
CA GLY A 161 -3.40 9.72 3.81
C GLY A 161 -4.14 8.41 3.59
N TYR A 162 -4.03 7.79 2.41
CA TYR A 162 -4.58 6.45 2.18
C TYR A 162 -3.93 5.40 3.09
N VAL A 163 -2.61 5.48 3.28
CA VAL A 163 -1.87 4.61 4.20
C VAL A 163 -2.37 4.78 5.63
N GLU A 164 -2.59 6.03 6.07
CA GLU A 164 -3.10 6.33 7.41
C GLU A 164 -4.54 5.84 7.61
N ARG A 165 -5.39 5.99 6.58
CA ARG A 165 -6.78 5.52 6.59
C ARG A 165 -6.92 4.00 6.57
N SER A 166 -5.85 3.29 6.17
CA SER A 166 -5.86 1.84 6.02
C SER A 166 -5.55 1.11 7.32
N LYS A 167 -6.40 0.16 7.68
CA LYS A 167 -6.21 -0.67 8.87
C LYS A 167 -5.00 -1.58 8.69
N PHE A 168 -4.88 -2.20 7.52
CA PHE A 168 -3.78 -3.08 7.18
C PHE A 168 -2.86 -2.46 6.16
N PHE A 169 -1.57 -2.78 6.26
CA PHE A 169 -0.54 -2.41 5.32
C PHE A 169 0.21 -3.68 4.93
N VAL A 170 0.01 -4.10 3.68
CA VAL A 170 0.54 -5.36 3.14
C VAL A 170 1.53 -5.04 2.04
N VAL A 171 2.78 -5.43 2.25
CA VAL A 171 3.81 -5.46 1.21
C VAL A 171 3.63 -6.75 0.41
N LEU A 172 3.17 -6.63 -0.82
CA LEU A 172 3.09 -7.74 -1.76
C LEU A 172 4.41 -7.81 -2.52
N ALA A 173 5.22 -8.82 -2.20
CA ALA A 173 6.56 -8.96 -2.76
C ALA A 173 6.99 -10.43 -2.89
N PRO A 174 6.24 -11.28 -3.63
CA PRO A 174 6.72 -12.58 -4.01
C PRO A 174 7.92 -12.46 -4.95
N ASP A 175 8.77 -13.49 -4.97
CA ASP A 175 9.91 -13.53 -5.89
C ASP A 175 9.42 -13.84 -7.30
N VAL A 176 9.46 -12.85 -8.19
CA VAL A 176 8.97 -12.91 -9.57
C VAL A 176 9.96 -12.26 -10.53
N SER A 177 10.07 -12.77 -11.76
CA SER A 177 10.93 -12.15 -12.77
C SER A 177 10.31 -10.85 -13.28
N HIS A 178 11.12 -9.81 -13.48
CA HIS A 178 10.68 -8.61 -14.18
C HIS A 178 10.50 -8.91 -15.68
N SER A 179 9.32 -8.70 -16.25
CA SER A 179 8.99 -9.12 -17.62
C SER A 179 9.89 -8.48 -18.69
N ASP A 180 10.33 -7.23 -18.47
CA ASP A 180 11.27 -6.55 -19.39
C ASP A 180 12.75 -6.92 -19.16
N THR A 181 13.09 -7.50 -18.01
CA THR A 181 14.47 -7.89 -17.65
C THR A 181 14.44 -9.22 -16.88
N PRO A 182 14.25 -10.36 -17.58
CA PRO A 182 13.95 -11.63 -16.92
C PRO A 182 15.02 -12.14 -15.94
N ASP A 183 16.27 -11.72 -16.14
CA ASP A 183 17.40 -12.02 -15.24
C ASP A 183 17.34 -11.27 -13.89
N HIS A 184 16.43 -10.29 -13.77
CA HIS A 184 16.20 -9.54 -12.55
C HIS A 184 14.95 -10.05 -11.83
N VAL A 185 15.17 -10.59 -10.62
CA VAL A 185 14.09 -11.00 -9.73
C VAL A 185 13.65 -9.81 -8.88
N VAL A 186 12.37 -9.51 -8.94
CA VAL A 186 11.66 -8.60 -8.04
C VAL A 186 11.18 -9.39 -6.83
N GLY A 187 11.33 -8.81 -5.64
CA GLY A 187 10.90 -9.40 -4.38
C GLY A 187 11.04 -8.38 -3.26
N TYR A 188 11.03 -8.84 -2.00
CA TYR A 188 11.02 -7.92 -0.85
C TYR A 188 12.26 -7.01 -0.80
N ALA A 189 13.45 -7.54 -1.11
CA ALA A 189 14.69 -6.76 -1.11
C ALA A 189 14.70 -5.66 -2.19
N SER A 190 14.22 -5.96 -3.40
CA SER A 190 14.13 -4.96 -4.47
C SER A 190 13.04 -3.92 -4.16
N TRP A 191 11.89 -4.35 -3.61
CA TRP A 191 10.81 -3.46 -3.18
C TRP A 191 11.32 -2.44 -2.16
N LYS A 192 12.10 -2.89 -1.15
CA LYS A 192 12.72 -2.00 -0.16
C LYS A 192 13.65 -0.96 -0.77
N SER A 193 14.21 -1.19 -1.96
CA SER A 193 15.09 -0.23 -2.62
C SER A 193 14.33 0.90 -3.35
N ARG A 194 13.02 0.76 -3.58
CA ARG A 194 12.22 1.70 -4.37
C ARG A 194 11.82 2.93 -3.56
N GLY A 195 11.96 4.12 -4.16
CA GLY A 195 11.70 5.39 -3.50
C GLY A 195 10.26 5.57 -3.00
N TRP A 196 9.28 5.31 -3.87
CA TRP A 196 7.86 5.37 -3.50
C TRP A 196 7.47 4.34 -2.44
N CYS A 197 7.97 3.10 -2.57
CA CYS A 197 7.72 2.05 -1.58
C CYS A 197 8.30 2.41 -0.20
N ARG A 198 9.49 3.04 -0.15
CA ARG A 198 10.07 3.59 1.09
C ARG A 198 9.21 4.71 1.68
N LEU A 199 8.62 5.58 0.86
CA LEU A 199 7.70 6.62 1.32
C LEU A 199 6.45 6.02 1.96
N GLU A 200 5.82 5.04 1.31
CA GLU A 200 4.64 4.34 1.82
C GLU A 200 4.95 3.64 3.14
N HIS A 201 6.11 2.96 3.22
CA HIS A 201 6.61 2.34 4.43
C HIS A 201 6.78 3.39 5.56
N MET A 202 7.41 4.53 5.29
CA MET A 202 7.58 5.60 6.26
C MET A 202 6.24 6.21 6.69
N ALA A 203 5.30 6.42 5.76
CA ALA A 203 3.95 6.90 6.07
C ALA A 203 3.25 5.94 7.05
N ARG A 204 3.39 4.63 6.83
CA ARG A 204 2.84 3.62 7.73
C ARG A 204 3.46 3.69 9.13
N VAL A 205 4.78 3.77 9.21
CA VAL A 205 5.53 3.86 10.48
C VAL A 205 5.15 5.11 11.27
N LEU A 206 5.00 6.24 10.59
CA LEU A 206 4.73 7.52 11.21
C LEU A 206 3.25 7.73 11.53
N SER A 207 2.34 6.97 10.90
CA SER A 207 0.91 7.03 11.23
C SER A 207 0.64 6.88 12.73
N ALA A 208 -0.46 7.46 13.22
CA ALA A 208 -0.80 7.42 14.64
C ALA A 208 -1.11 6.00 15.15
N GLY A 209 -1.48 5.09 14.24
CA GLY A 209 -1.83 3.70 14.54
C GLY A 209 -0.60 2.81 14.77
N ARG A 210 -0.71 1.86 15.73
CA ARG A 210 0.30 0.82 15.98
C ARG A 210 0.04 -0.46 15.16
N ALA A 211 -0.34 -0.30 13.90
CA ALA A 211 -0.74 -1.44 13.11
C ALA A 211 0.49 -2.06 12.39
N PRO A 212 0.61 -3.40 12.37
CA PRO A 212 1.79 -4.07 11.87
C PRO A 212 1.97 -3.82 10.37
N ILE A 213 3.21 -4.03 9.94
CA ILE A 213 3.60 -4.14 8.53
C ILE A 213 3.67 -5.63 8.24
N LEU A 214 2.90 -6.06 7.25
CA LEU A 214 2.76 -7.46 6.88
C LEU A 214 3.36 -7.65 5.49
N VAL A 215 4.15 -8.70 5.29
CA VAL A 215 4.76 -9.02 3.99
C VAL A 215 4.16 -10.32 3.47
N ALA A 216 3.66 -10.27 2.23
CA ALA A 216 3.19 -11.41 1.47
C ALA A 216 4.25 -11.77 0.41
N THR A 217 5.08 -12.78 0.70
CA THR A 217 5.95 -13.42 -0.30
C THR A 217 5.32 -14.67 -0.92
N ARG A 218 4.24 -15.16 -0.31
CA ARG A 218 3.48 -16.36 -0.68
C ARG A 218 2.04 -16.22 -0.20
N GLY A 219 1.15 -17.03 -0.78
CA GLY A 219 -0.30 -16.90 -0.56
C GLY A 219 -0.79 -17.41 0.79
N ASP A 220 -0.03 -18.28 1.47
CA ASP A 220 -0.50 -18.99 2.67
C ASP A 220 -0.13 -18.33 4.00
N MET A 221 0.70 -17.28 3.97
CA MET A 221 1.26 -16.67 5.17
C MET A 221 1.60 -15.20 4.94
N LEU A 222 1.37 -14.40 5.98
CA LEU A 222 1.95 -13.06 6.09
C LEU A 222 3.03 -13.04 7.18
N SER A 223 4.18 -12.45 6.88
CA SER A 223 5.24 -12.24 7.86
C SER A 223 5.20 -10.80 8.37
N GLN A 224 5.11 -10.61 9.68
CA GLN A 224 5.22 -9.29 10.28
C GLN A 224 6.67 -8.84 10.27
N VAL A 225 6.88 -7.58 9.85
CA VAL A 225 8.20 -6.96 9.86
C VAL A 225 8.33 -6.01 11.06
N GLY A 226 9.53 -6.00 11.63
CA GLY A 226 9.84 -5.26 12.84
C GLY A 226 9.95 -3.76 12.61
N SER A 227 9.72 -2.99 13.68
CA SER A 227 9.74 -1.52 13.67
C SER A 227 11.12 -0.89 13.46
N LYS A 228 12.14 -1.68 13.12
CA LYS A 228 13.51 -1.20 12.82
C LYS A 228 13.91 -1.46 11.38
N ASP A 229 13.11 -2.22 10.63
CA ASP A 229 13.43 -2.63 9.28
C ASP A 229 13.61 -1.45 8.31
N TYR A 230 12.93 -0.33 8.56
CA TYR A 230 13.00 0.89 7.75
C TYR A 230 14.14 1.85 8.14
N LEU A 231 14.80 1.66 9.29
CA LEU A 231 15.74 2.67 9.83
C LEU A 231 16.96 2.92 8.94
N LEU A 232 17.27 1.97 8.06
CA LEU A 232 18.42 2.00 7.17
C LEU A 232 18.04 2.23 5.70
N ASP A 233 16.78 2.60 5.43
CA ASP A 233 16.23 2.76 4.08
C ASP A 233 15.74 4.20 3.84
N PRO A 234 16.65 5.20 3.81
CA PRO A 234 16.25 6.59 3.59
C PRO A 234 15.59 6.75 2.22
N ILE A 235 14.42 7.42 2.19
CA ILE A 235 13.64 7.59 0.96
C ILE A 235 14.43 8.34 -0.12
N GLY A 236 15.23 9.32 0.30
CA GLY A 236 16.09 10.11 -0.58
C GLY A 236 17.21 9.32 -1.28
N GLU A 237 17.47 8.07 -0.90
CA GLU A 237 18.39 7.16 -1.58
C GLU A 237 17.66 6.06 -2.38
N GLY A 238 16.32 6.11 -2.39
CA GLY A 238 15.52 5.14 -3.13
C GLY A 238 15.65 5.30 -4.65
N VAL A 239 15.37 4.20 -5.34
CA VAL A 239 15.28 4.11 -6.80
C VAL A 239 13.87 4.54 -7.24
N PHE A 240 13.78 5.65 -7.96
CA PHE A 240 12.54 6.15 -8.55
C PHE A 240 12.45 5.71 -10.01
N ALA A 241 11.22 5.61 -10.53
CA ALA A 241 11.03 5.34 -11.97
C ALA A 241 11.38 6.59 -12.78
N GLU A 242 10.92 7.76 -12.31
CA GLU A 242 11.25 9.08 -12.86
C GLU A 242 12.03 9.87 -11.81
N ASP A 243 13.16 10.47 -12.18
CA ASP A 243 13.99 11.23 -11.23
C ASP A 243 13.25 12.44 -10.62
N ASP A 244 12.31 13.02 -11.38
CA ASP A 244 11.46 14.13 -10.94
C ASP A 244 10.58 13.75 -9.74
N ASP A 245 10.25 12.46 -9.57
CA ASP A 245 9.48 11.97 -8.41
C ASP A 245 10.18 12.26 -7.09
N ARG A 246 11.52 12.26 -7.08
CA ARG A 246 12.32 12.52 -5.87
C ARG A 246 11.99 13.89 -5.26
N ALA A 247 11.74 14.89 -6.10
CA ALA A 247 11.36 16.23 -5.66
C ALA A 247 9.94 16.27 -5.08
N MET A 248 9.04 15.40 -5.54
CA MET A 248 7.67 15.29 -5.02
C MET A 248 7.64 14.64 -3.63
N VAL A 249 8.58 13.74 -3.33
CA VAL A 249 8.58 13.02 -2.06
C VAL A 249 9.06 13.86 -0.87
N ALA A 250 10.04 14.74 -1.07
CA ALA A 250 10.58 15.58 0.00
C ALA A 250 9.51 16.35 0.80
N PRO A 251 8.56 17.09 0.18
CA PRO A 251 7.51 17.79 0.94
C PRO A 251 6.53 16.84 1.63
N LEU A 252 6.32 15.62 1.12
CA LEU A 252 5.49 14.61 1.78
C LEU A 252 6.15 14.09 3.06
N VAL A 253 7.46 13.85 3.01
CA VAL A 253 8.25 13.42 4.18
C VAL A 253 8.25 14.49 5.28
N THR A 254 8.47 15.76 4.92
CA THR A 254 8.44 16.86 5.89
C THR A 254 7.09 16.92 6.60
N ARG A 255 5.97 16.82 5.86
CA ARG A 255 4.62 16.82 6.45
C ARG A 255 4.40 15.64 7.40
N LEU A 256 4.85 14.44 7.03
CA LEU A 256 4.75 13.25 7.88
C LEU A 256 5.52 13.42 9.20
N LEU A 257 6.73 13.99 9.13
CA LEU A 257 7.57 14.24 10.30
C LEU A 257 7.03 15.35 11.19
N ASP A 258 6.69 16.51 10.62
CA ASP A 258 6.12 17.64 11.34
C ASP A 258 4.87 17.22 12.11
N ARG A 259 4.05 16.36 11.50
CA ARG A 259 2.88 15.80 12.17
C ARG A 259 3.25 14.89 13.32
N LYS A 260 4.15 13.93 13.12
CA LYS A 260 4.55 12.97 14.16
C LYS A 260 5.21 13.66 15.36
N LEU A 261 5.94 14.75 15.13
CA LEU A 261 6.61 15.52 16.17
C LEU A 261 5.69 16.54 16.86
N GLY A 262 4.59 16.93 16.21
CA GLY A 262 3.60 17.86 16.76
C GLY A 262 2.47 17.21 17.57
N ASP A 263 2.32 15.88 17.51
CA ASP A 263 1.41 15.06 18.34
C ASP A 263 2.04 14.64 19.68
#